data_AF-A0A4Q0PRH6-F1
#
_entry.id   AF-A0A4Q0PRH6-F1
#
_cell.length_a   1.000
_cell.length_b   1.000
_cell.length_c   1.000
_cell.angle_alpha   90.00
_cell.angle_beta   90.00
_cell.angle_gamma   90.00
#
_symmetry.space_group_name_H-M   'P 1'
#
loop_
_entity.id
_entity.type
_entity.pdbx_description
1 polymer ?
#
loop_
_entity_poly.entity_id
_entity_poly.type
_entity_poly.pdbx_seq_one_letter_code
_entity_poly.pdbx_strand_id
1 'polypeptide(L)'
;MFIAYGKRGAEVVETFLSSIIFIMIRLSVIFCFLLLHLSLFSQKEEKDSLELWTMFTIGNLVNTTAHECTAEKWPIKLVHKTGDTFWETEDEDAAFWETEDEDAAFKSEIDFIEAHNDSVWVELENRGFKSPKQEYEDDFQKERADVVAALKLFSESPLFKTYNEDRLRNRFPNANIKKVEEGIYKIEMGSFDAENPVNTHKKEFLGIIDIKTKETTVQKL
;
A
#
# COMPACT_ATOMS: atom_id res chain seq x y z
N MET A 1 -17.96 69.45 -48.01
CA MET A 1 -18.46 68.06 -48.11
C MET A 1 -17.34 67.02 -47.88
N PHE A 2 -16.37 67.27 -46.98
CA PHE A 2 -15.25 66.33 -46.72
C PHE A 2 -15.19 65.83 -45.26
N ILE A 3 -16.04 66.34 -44.37
CA ILE A 3 -16.02 65.99 -42.93
C ILE A 3 -16.84 64.71 -42.63
N ALA A 4 -17.73 64.30 -43.54
CA ALA A 4 -18.60 63.13 -43.33
C ALA A 4 -17.90 61.76 -43.54
N TYR A 5 -16.73 61.72 -44.19
CA TYR A 5 -16.00 60.47 -44.43
C TYR A 5 -15.17 60.01 -43.21
N GLY A 6 -14.74 60.92 -42.33
CA GLY A 6 -13.92 60.57 -41.16
C GLY A 6 -14.68 59.77 -40.09
N LYS A 7 -15.97 60.08 -39.90
CA LYS A 7 -16.76 59.46 -38.82
C LYS A 7 -17.10 57.99 -39.10
N ARG A 8 -17.43 57.64 -40.35
CA ARG A 8 -17.65 56.24 -40.76
C ARG A 8 -16.37 55.41 -40.73
N GLY A 9 -15.22 56.02 -41.04
CA GLY A 9 -13.93 55.34 -40.97
C GLY A 9 -13.56 54.91 -39.55
N ALA A 10 -13.81 55.77 -38.56
CA ALA A 10 -13.54 55.46 -37.16
C ALA A 10 -14.42 54.32 -36.62
N GLU A 11 -15.71 54.32 -36.91
CA GLU A 11 -16.64 53.26 -36.50
C GLU A 11 -16.30 51.88 -37.10
N VAL A 12 -15.83 51.86 -38.35
CA VAL A 12 -15.36 50.61 -39.00
C VAL A 12 -14.07 50.10 -38.37
N VAL A 13 -13.16 50.99 -37.97
CA VAL A 13 -11.90 50.60 -37.32
C VAL A 13 -12.16 50.08 -35.89
N GLU A 14 -13.07 50.71 -35.12
CA GLU A 14 -13.41 50.26 -33.77
C GLU A 14 -14.09 48.89 -33.77
N THR A 15 -15.05 48.67 -34.68
CA THR A 15 -15.74 47.37 -34.82
C THR A 15 -14.76 46.27 -35.26
N PHE A 16 -13.82 46.58 -36.15
CA PHE A 16 -12.77 45.67 -36.58
C PHE A 16 -11.81 45.30 -35.44
N LEU A 17 -11.32 46.29 -34.68
CA LEU A 17 -10.43 46.06 -33.54
C LEU A 17 -11.11 45.25 -32.42
N SER A 18 -12.37 45.57 -32.11
CA SER A 18 -13.18 44.83 -31.13
C SER A 18 -13.32 43.35 -31.53
N SER A 19 -13.54 43.08 -32.81
CA SER A 19 -13.65 41.72 -33.35
C SER A 19 -12.34 40.94 -33.22
N ILE A 20 -11.19 41.56 -33.49
CA ILE A 20 -9.86 40.92 -33.35
C ILE A 20 -9.57 40.58 -31.88
N ILE A 21 -9.81 41.50 -30.96
CA ILE A 21 -9.58 41.29 -29.52
C ILE A 21 -10.41 40.10 -29.03
N PHE A 22 -11.66 40.02 -29.45
CA PHE A 22 -12.55 38.92 -29.07
C PHE A 22 -12.08 37.56 -29.59
N ILE A 23 -11.55 37.50 -30.82
CA ILE A 23 -10.96 36.28 -31.40
C ILE A 23 -9.71 35.86 -30.61
N MET A 24 -8.84 36.81 -30.27
CA MET A 24 -7.61 36.53 -29.50
C MET A 24 -7.91 35.97 -28.11
N ILE A 25 -8.91 36.52 -27.40
CA ILE A 25 -9.32 36.00 -26.08
C ILE A 25 -9.84 34.57 -26.20
N ARG A 26 -10.69 34.29 -27.20
CA ARG A 26 -11.20 32.92 -27.43
C ARG A 26 -10.08 31.93 -27.72
N LEU A 27 -9.12 32.30 -28.56
CA LEU A 27 -7.96 31.46 -28.87
C LEU A 27 -7.09 31.22 -27.62
N SER A 28 -6.86 32.25 -26.81
CA SER A 28 -6.10 32.11 -25.55
C SER A 28 -6.78 31.14 -24.59
N VAL A 29 -8.11 31.22 -24.45
CA VAL A 29 -8.87 30.32 -23.58
C VAL A 29 -8.79 28.88 -24.08
N ILE A 30 -8.97 28.65 -25.39
CA ILE A 30 -8.83 27.32 -26.00
C ILE A 30 -7.41 26.76 -25.80
N PHE A 31 -6.38 27.60 -25.97
CA PHE A 31 -5.00 27.20 -25.75
C PHE A 31 -4.72 26.87 -24.28
N CYS A 32 -5.25 27.65 -23.33
CA CYS A 32 -5.17 27.32 -21.90
C CYS A 32 -5.84 25.97 -21.57
N PHE A 33 -7.02 25.70 -22.14
CA PHE A 33 -7.68 24.41 -21.96
C PHE A 33 -6.88 23.26 -22.60
N LEU A 34 -6.28 23.48 -23.78
CA LEU A 34 -5.40 22.50 -24.42
C LEU A 34 -4.17 22.19 -23.55
N LEU A 35 -3.53 23.22 -22.98
CA LEU A 35 -2.39 23.06 -22.09
C LEU A 35 -2.77 22.32 -20.79
N LEU A 36 -3.94 22.61 -20.22
CA LEU A 36 -4.47 21.88 -19.07
C LEU A 36 -4.71 20.40 -19.44
N HIS A 37 -5.30 20.11 -20.59
CA HIS A 37 -5.51 18.73 -21.05
C HIS A 37 -4.19 18.00 -21.33
N LEU A 38 -3.20 18.67 -21.93
CA LEU A 38 -1.87 18.09 -22.15
C LEU A 38 -1.16 17.80 -20.83
N SER A 39 -1.30 18.66 -19.82
CA SER A 39 -0.74 18.41 -18.48
C SER A 39 -1.40 17.21 -17.79
N LEU A 40 -2.71 17.01 -17.97
CA LEU A 40 -3.44 15.85 -17.46
C LEU A 40 -3.07 14.56 -18.21
N PHE A 41 -2.84 14.64 -19.53
CA PHE A 41 -2.45 13.48 -20.33
C PHE A 41 -1.00 13.06 -20.09
N SER A 42 -0.12 14.02 -19.84
CA SER A 42 1.28 13.76 -19.44
C SER A 42 1.41 13.14 -18.05
N GLN A 43 0.36 13.19 -17.23
CA GLN A 43 0.31 12.52 -15.92
C GLN A 43 -0.18 11.08 -15.98
N LYS A 44 -0.60 10.59 -17.15
CA LYS A 44 -0.84 9.17 -17.34
C LYS A 44 0.48 8.47 -17.64
N GLU A 45 1.42 8.56 -16.70
CA GLU A 45 2.54 7.63 -16.62
C GLU A 45 1.92 6.24 -16.51
N GLU A 46 2.17 5.44 -17.54
CA GLU A 46 2.15 3.99 -17.42
C GLU A 46 3.04 3.70 -16.21
N LYS A 47 2.42 3.44 -15.04
CA LYS A 47 3.15 3.06 -13.83
C LYS A 47 3.85 1.76 -14.18
N ASP A 48 5.09 1.86 -14.65
CA ASP A 48 6.12 0.87 -14.38
C ASP A 48 6.27 0.87 -12.85
N SER A 49 5.30 0.24 -12.18
CA SER A 49 5.28 0.09 -10.73
C SER A 49 6.44 -0.84 -10.43
N LEU A 50 7.50 -0.27 -9.85
CA LEU A 50 8.67 -1.05 -9.50
C LEU A 50 8.25 -2.18 -8.59
N GLU A 51 8.68 -3.40 -8.86
CA GLU A 51 8.25 -4.54 -8.07
C GLU A 51 9.24 -4.76 -6.93
N LEU A 52 8.82 -4.56 -5.69
CA LEU A 52 9.63 -4.93 -4.53
C LEU A 52 9.32 -6.36 -4.15
N TRP A 53 10.35 -7.21 -4.12
CA TRP A 53 10.21 -8.62 -3.81
C TRP A 53 10.44 -8.84 -2.32
N THR A 54 9.56 -9.63 -1.71
CA THR A 54 9.65 -9.98 -0.29
C THR A 54 9.42 -11.48 -0.12
N MET A 55 10.16 -12.08 0.81
CA MET A 55 9.92 -13.43 1.30
C MET A 55 9.18 -13.35 2.63
N PHE A 56 8.04 -14.03 2.69
CA PHE A 56 7.40 -14.36 3.96
C PHE A 56 7.29 -15.87 4.05
N THR A 57 7.67 -16.40 5.21
CA THR A 57 7.17 -17.71 5.62
C THR A 57 5.67 -17.59 5.84
N ILE A 58 4.94 -18.63 5.42
CA ILE A 58 3.52 -18.78 5.77
C ILE A 58 3.42 -18.64 7.30
N GLY A 59 2.66 -17.67 7.80
CA GLY A 59 2.48 -17.44 9.24
C GLY A 59 2.96 -16.09 9.77
N ASN A 60 3.74 -15.31 9.01
CA ASN A 60 4.18 -13.99 9.48
C ASN A 60 3.21 -12.85 9.12
N LEU A 61 1.97 -12.95 9.61
CA LEU A 61 0.89 -11.97 9.38
C LEU A 61 1.34 -10.52 9.64
N VAL A 62 2.10 -10.31 10.72
CA VAL A 62 2.57 -8.97 11.12
C VAL A 62 3.47 -8.37 10.04
N ASN A 63 4.48 -9.11 9.57
CA ASN A 63 5.40 -8.58 8.57
C ASN A 63 4.69 -8.38 7.22
N THR A 64 3.83 -9.32 6.80
CA THR A 64 3.07 -9.18 5.55
C THR A 64 2.20 -7.93 5.57
N THR A 65 1.39 -7.74 6.62
CA THR A 65 0.55 -6.53 6.76
C THR A 65 1.38 -5.26 6.82
N ALA A 66 2.50 -5.27 7.55
CA ALA A 66 3.36 -4.09 7.66
C ALA A 66 3.98 -3.68 6.32
N HIS A 67 4.44 -4.65 5.51
CA HIS A 67 4.95 -4.36 4.17
C HIS A 67 3.85 -3.87 3.22
N GLU A 68 2.66 -4.48 3.24
CA GLU A 68 1.53 -4.03 2.43
C GLU A 68 1.18 -2.58 2.74
N CYS A 69 1.03 -2.24 4.03
CA CYS A 69 0.70 -0.89 4.48
C CYS A 69 1.81 0.12 4.20
N THR A 70 3.08 -0.30 4.29
CA THR A 70 4.22 0.54 3.94
C THR A 70 4.23 0.84 2.45
N ALA A 71 4.10 -0.19 1.60
CA ALA A 71 4.17 -0.08 0.15
C ALA A 71 3.10 0.84 -0.45
N GLU A 72 1.93 1.00 0.17
CA GLU A 72 0.88 1.93 -0.29
C GLU A 72 1.35 3.38 -0.45
N LYS A 73 2.39 3.81 0.30
CA LYS A 73 2.95 5.17 0.21
C LYS A 73 3.94 5.34 -0.94
N TRP A 74 4.39 4.25 -1.54
CA TRP A 74 5.48 4.22 -2.51
C TRP A 74 4.95 3.88 -3.91
N PRO A 75 5.63 4.33 -4.99
CA PRO A 75 5.26 3.95 -6.35
C PRO A 75 5.77 2.54 -6.70
N ILE A 76 5.62 1.59 -5.77
CA ILE A 76 6.07 0.21 -5.90
C ILE A 76 4.88 -0.74 -5.78
N LYS A 77 5.05 -1.95 -6.30
CA LYS A 77 4.14 -3.07 -6.13
C LYS A 77 4.87 -4.13 -5.33
N LEU A 78 4.30 -4.52 -4.19
CA LEU A 78 4.85 -5.62 -3.42
C LEU A 78 4.53 -6.95 -4.14
N VAL A 79 5.55 -7.77 -4.35
CA VAL A 79 5.41 -9.11 -4.90
C VAL A 79 5.95 -10.10 -3.89
N HIS A 80 5.06 -10.95 -3.39
CA HIS A 80 5.44 -12.04 -2.51
C HIS A 80 6.09 -13.14 -3.35
N LYS A 81 7.38 -13.34 -3.12
CA LYS A 81 8.07 -14.55 -3.54
C LYS A 81 7.81 -15.56 -2.44
N THR A 82 6.81 -16.41 -2.63
CA THR A 82 6.59 -17.53 -1.72
C THR A 82 7.83 -18.40 -1.80
N GLY A 83 8.61 -18.44 -0.73
CA GLY A 83 9.47 -19.60 -0.51
C GLY A 83 8.53 -20.75 -0.20
N ASP A 84 8.27 -21.63 -1.16
CA ASP A 84 7.66 -22.95 -0.89
C ASP A 84 8.59 -23.85 -0.04
N THR A 85 9.58 -23.27 0.61
CA THR A 85 10.34 -23.86 1.70
C THR A 85 9.55 -23.65 2.99
N PHE A 86 8.65 -24.59 3.26
CA PHE A 86 8.06 -24.89 4.58
C PHE A 86 9.17 -25.14 5.61
N TRP A 87 9.87 -24.13 6.10
CA TRP A 87 10.83 -24.33 7.18
C TRP A 87 10.64 -23.22 8.21
N GLU A 88 9.62 -23.41 9.05
CA GLU A 88 9.79 -23.03 10.44
C GLU A 88 11.00 -23.84 10.92
N THR A 89 12.11 -23.17 11.19
CA THR A 89 13.22 -23.75 11.94
C THR A 89 12.65 -24.12 13.31
N GLU A 90 12.19 -25.36 13.42
CA GLU A 90 12.01 -26.08 14.68
C GLU A 90 13.42 -26.26 15.30
N ASP A 91 13.96 -25.19 15.85
CA ASP A 91 14.90 -25.32 16.97
C ASP A 91 14.06 -25.90 18.13
N GLU A 92 14.46 -26.91 18.90
CA GLU A 92 15.75 -26.98 19.60
C GLU A 92 16.27 -28.43 19.83
N ASP A 93 15.64 -29.48 19.27
CA ASP A 93 15.95 -30.88 19.62
C ASP A 93 16.34 -31.80 18.43
N ALA A 94 16.41 -31.28 17.19
CA ALA A 94 16.78 -32.08 16.02
C ALA A 94 18.29 -32.28 15.96
N ALA A 95 18.73 -33.47 16.37
CA ALA A 95 20.12 -33.89 16.36
C ALA A 95 20.79 -33.75 14.98
N PHE A 96 21.69 -32.77 14.86
CA PHE A 96 23.03 -32.88 14.25
C PHE A 96 23.14 -33.76 12.99
N TRP A 97 22.36 -33.46 11.95
CA TRP A 97 22.69 -33.76 10.54
C TRP A 97 22.02 -32.71 9.66
N GLU A 98 22.32 -31.42 9.89
CA GLU A 98 21.99 -30.36 8.93
C GLU A 98 22.78 -30.60 7.65
N THR A 99 22.06 -30.78 6.54
CA THR A 99 22.64 -30.87 5.20
C THR A 99 23.04 -29.47 4.74
N GLU A 100 24.35 -29.20 4.68
CA GLU A 100 24.96 -27.93 4.22
C GLU A 100 24.40 -27.38 2.88
N ASP A 101 23.73 -28.22 2.09
CA ASP A 101 23.20 -27.88 0.77
C ASP A 101 21.89 -27.05 0.82
N GLU A 102 21.06 -27.17 1.86
CA GLU A 102 19.78 -26.42 1.95
C GLU A 102 20.00 -24.95 2.34
N ASP A 103 20.92 -24.70 3.26
CA ASP A 103 21.32 -23.35 3.68
C ASP A 103 21.95 -22.56 2.53
N ALA A 104 22.74 -23.23 1.68
CA ALA A 104 23.35 -22.61 0.52
C ALA A 104 22.30 -22.18 -0.52
N ALA A 105 21.27 -23.01 -0.74
CA ALA A 105 20.16 -22.69 -1.64
C ALA A 105 19.33 -21.52 -1.09
N PHE A 106 18.98 -21.52 0.20
CA PHE A 106 18.23 -20.43 0.83
C PHE A 106 18.95 -19.09 0.76
N LYS A 107 20.25 -19.09 1.09
CA LYS A 107 21.09 -17.89 0.99
C LYS A 107 21.11 -17.34 -0.44
N SER A 108 21.17 -18.21 -1.44
CA SER A 108 21.16 -17.77 -2.84
C SER A 108 19.86 -17.09 -3.27
N GLU A 109 18.71 -17.47 -2.71
CA GLU A 109 17.42 -16.83 -2.98
C GLU A 109 17.30 -15.48 -2.28
N ILE A 110 17.78 -15.36 -1.03
CA ILE A 110 17.88 -14.07 -0.34
C ILE A 110 18.74 -13.11 -1.16
N ASP A 111 19.95 -13.53 -1.53
CA ASP A 111 20.89 -12.71 -2.29
C ASP A 111 20.27 -12.26 -3.63
N PHE A 112 19.50 -13.12 -4.28
CA PHE A 112 18.79 -12.81 -5.53
C PHE A 112 17.69 -11.75 -5.33
N ILE A 113 16.89 -11.86 -4.26
CA ILE A 113 15.85 -10.89 -3.93
C ILE A 113 16.46 -9.55 -3.51
N GLU A 114 17.54 -9.56 -2.73
CA GLU A 114 18.26 -8.35 -2.36
C GLU A 114 18.83 -7.63 -3.59
N ALA A 115 19.46 -8.36 -4.50
CA ALA A 115 19.98 -7.80 -5.75
C ALA A 115 18.87 -7.20 -6.63
N HIS A 116 17.72 -7.87 -6.72
CA HIS A 116 16.55 -7.33 -7.41
C HIS A 116 16.05 -6.04 -6.76
N ASN A 117 15.88 -6.04 -5.43
CA ASN A 117 15.38 -4.88 -4.68
C ASN A 117 16.34 -3.69 -4.73
N ASP A 118 17.66 -3.93 -4.76
CA ASP A 118 18.65 -2.86 -4.92
C ASP A 118 18.46 -2.10 -6.24
N SER A 119 18.06 -2.77 -7.32
CA SER A 119 17.72 -2.10 -8.59
C SER A 119 16.50 -1.20 -8.46
N VAL A 120 15.51 -1.60 -7.65
CA VAL A 120 14.31 -0.80 -7.37
C VAL A 120 14.68 0.45 -6.57
N TRP A 121 15.57 0.33 -5.59
CA TRP A 121 16.01 1.47 -4.78
C TRP A 121 16.76 2.50 -5.61
N VAL A 122 17.68 2.06 -6.47
CA VAL A 122 18.40 2.95 -7.41
C VAL A 122 17.42 3.68 -8.33
N GLU A 123 16.40 2.98 -8.84
CA GLU A 123 15.41 3.59 -9.72
C GLU A 123 14.53 4.61 -8.99
N LEU A 124 14.19 4.38 -7.72
CA LEU A 124 13.53 5.40 -6.89
C LEU A 124 14.43 6.61 -6.65
N GLU A 125 15.73 6.42 -6.40
CA GLU A 125 16.67 7.54 -6.28
C GLU A 125 16.75 8.37 -7.58
N ASN A 126 16.76 7.70 -8.73
CA ASN A 126 16.73 8.36 -10.04
C ASN A 126 15.45 9.18 -10.26
N ARG A 127 14.33 8.76 -9.64
CA ARG A 127 13.04 9.49 -9.65
C ARG A 127 12.99 10.64 -8.63
N GLY A 128 14.06 10.88 -7.88
CA GLY A 128 14.21 12.01 -6.95
C GLY A 128 13.86 11.70 -5.50
N PHE A 129 13.58 10.44 -5.15
CA PHE A 129 13.46 10.03 -3.74
C PHE A 129 14.83 10.09 -3.06
N LYS A 130 14.88 10.51 -1.80
CA LYS A 130 16.13 10.60 -1.05
C LYS A 130 16.26 9.40 -0.14
N SER A 131 17.28 8.57 -0.33
CA SER A 131 17.54 7.40 0.51
C SER A 131 16.31 6.47 0.68
N PRO A 132 15.63 6.08 -0.42
CA PRO A 132 14.35 5.37 -0.39
C PRO A 132 14.40 4.05 0.39
N LYS A 133 15.53 3.32 0.34
CA LYS A 133 15.73 2.08 1.11
C LYS A 133 15.61 2.30 2.62
N GLN A 134 16.26 3.35 3.12
CA GLN A 134 16.24 3.66 4.56
C GLN A 134 14.88 4.17 5.00
N GLU A 135 14.28 5.09 4.23
CA GLU A 135 12.94 5.61 4.54
C GLU A 135 11.88 4.50 4.52
N TYR A 136 11.96 3.56 3.57
CA TYR A 136 11.09 2.40 3.52
C TYR A 136 11.27 1.49 4.73
N GLU A 137 12.52 1.21 5.14
CA GLU A 137 12.81 0.37 6.30
C GLU A 137 12.33 1.02 7.61
N ASP A 138 12.53 2.32 7.78
CA ASP A 138 12.06 3.06 8.95
C ASP A 138 10.53 3.03 9.04
N ASP A 139 9.84 3.25 7.91
CA ASP A 139 8.39 3.16 7.82
C ASP A 139 7.90 1.73 8.10
N PHE A 140 8.59 0.72 7.58
CA PHE A 140 8.26 -0.68 7.80
C PHE A 140 8.38 -1.07 9.28
N GLN A 141 9.47 -0.71 9.95
CA GLN A 141 9.66 -1.02 11.37
C GLN A 141 8.61 -0.32 12.25
N LYS A 142 8.27 0.92 11.90
CA LYS A 142 7.18 1.64 12.57
C LYS A 142 5.83 0.94 12.37
N GLU A 143 5.48 0.64 11.12
CA GLU A 143 4.21 -0.01 10.78
C GLU A 143 4.09 -1.40 11.44
N ARG A 144 5.19 -2.17 11.48
CA ARG A 144 5.29 -3.42 12.21
C ARG A 144 4.99 -3.25 13.70
N ALA A 145 5.57 -2.24 14.34
CA ALA A 145 5.31 -1.95 15.75
C ALA A 145 3.84 -1.55 16.00
N ASP A 146 3.26 -0.78 15.08
CA ASP A 146 1.87 -0.33 15.14
C ASP A 146 0.88 -1.52 14.99
N VAL A 147 1.14 -2.44 14.05
CA VAL A 147 0.36 -3.68 13.88
C VAL A 147 0.44 -4.56 15.13
N VAL A 148 1.62 -4.72 15.73
CA VAL A 148 1.81 -5.46 16.99
C VAL A 148 1.01 -4.80 18.12
N ALA A 149 1.05 -3.47 18.24
CA ALA A 149 0.30 -2.74 19.25
C ALA A 149 -1.21 -2.90 19.05
N ALA A 150 -1.70 -2.86 17.81
CA ALA A 150 -3.11 -3.05 17.48
C ALA A 150 -3.60 -4.45 17.84
N LEU A 151 -2.82 -5.49 17.50
CA LEU A 151 -3.12 -6.88 17.87
C LEU A 151 -3.15 -7.07 19.38
N LYS A 152 -2.19 -6.48 20.09
CA LYS A 152 -2.16 -6.51 21.56
C LYS A 152 -3.44 -5.91 22.15
N LEU A 153 -3.81 -4.70 21.74
CA LEU A 153 -5.04 -4.03 22.20
C LEU A 153 -6.29 -4.85 21.87
N PHE A 154 -6.36 -5.44 20.68
CA PHE A 154 -7.45 -6.34 20.31
C PHE A 154 -7.53 -7.55 21.23
N SER A 155 -6.39 -8.19 21.50
CA SER A 155 -6.31 -9.37 22.37
C SER A 155 -6.66 -9.08 23.83
N GLU A 156 -6.53 -7.82 24.26
CA GLU A 156 -6.87 -7.39 25.60
C GLU A 156 -8.37 -7.23 25.83
N SER A 157 -9.17 -7.19 24.74
CA SER A 157 -10.63 -7.08 24.78
C SER A 157 -11.26 -8.21 25.60
N PRO A 158 -12.15 -7.90 26.57
CA PRO A 158 -12.84 -8.92 27.36
C PRO A 158 -13.61 -9.93 26.50
N LEU A 159 -14.28 -9.46 25.44
CA LEU A 159 -15.04 -10.32 24.53
C LEU A 159 -14.16 -11.35 23.83
N PHE A 160 -12.99 -10.90 23.37
CA PHE A 160 -12.06 -11.77 22.69
C PHE A 160 -11.36 -12.73 23.67
N LYS A 161 -10.98 -12.27 24.86
CA LYS A 161 -10.40 -13.12 25.92
C LYS A 161 -11.30 -14.29 26.26
N THR A 162 -12.57 -14.04 26.56
CA THR A 162 -13.55 -15.09 26.85
C THR A 162 -13.69 -16.08 25.70
N TYR A 163 -13.74 -15.59 24.45
CA TYR A 163 -13.77 -16.49 23.31
C TYR A 163 -12.52 -17.37 23.18
N ASN A 164 -11.34 -16.79 23.38
CA ASN A 164 -10.09 -17.55 23.26
C ASN A 164 -9.95 -18.62 24.36
N GLU A 165 -10.50 -18.37 25.55
CA GLU A 165 -10.57 -19.33 26.66
C GLU A 165 -11.57 -20.46 26.37
N ASP A 166 -12.72 -20.14 25.77
CA ASP A 166 -13.82 -21.09 25.52
C ASP A 166 -13.76 -21.80 24.15
N ARG A 167 -12.80 -21.43 23.30
CA ARG A 167 -12.67 -21.94 21.93
C ARG A 167 -12.47 -23.46 21.90
N LEU A 168 -13.22 -24.14 21.03
CA LEU A 168 -13.00 -25.55 20.72
C LEU A 168 -11.60 -25.75 20.11
N ARG A 169 -10.85 -26.73 20.61
CA ARG A 169 -9.45 -26.98 20.19
C ARG A 169 -9.28 -27.30 18.70
N ASN A 170 -10.33 -27.78 18.03
CA ASN A 170 -10.30 -28.08 16.59
C ASN A 170 -10.55 -26.86 15.69
N ARG A 171 -10.79 -25.68 16.27
CA ARG A 171 -10.96 -24.42 15.52
C ARG A 171 -9.67 -23.62 15.54
N PHE A 172 -9.11 -23.41 14.35
CA PHE A 172 -7.92 -22.60 14.18
C PHE A 172 -8.30 -21.14 13.96
N PRO A 173 -7.61 -20.19 14.62
CA PRO A 173 -7.85 -18.78 14.41
C PRO A 173 -7.33 -18.37 13.04
N ASN A 174 -8.10 -17.54 12.34
CA ASN A 174 -7.64 -16.82 11.17
C ASN A 174 -7.84 -15.32 11.45
N ALA A 175 -6.81 -14.52 11.23
CA ALA A 175 -6.88 -13.08 11.41
C ALA A 175 -6.51 -12.38 10.11
N ASN A 176 -7.31 -11.39 9.75
CA ASN A 176 -7.02 -10.44 8.69
C ASN A 176 -6.93 -9.05 9.30
N ILE A 177 -5.87 -8.32 9.00
CA ILE A 177 -5.60 -6.99 9.52
C ILE A 177 -5.52 -6.03 8.34
N LYS A 178 -6.25 -4.93 8.43
CA LYS A 178 -6.22 -3.87 7.42
C LYS A 178 -6.05 -2.51 8.07
N LYS A 179 -5.12 -1.71 7.56
CA LYS A 179 -5.01 -0.29 7.93
C LYS A 179 -6.20 0.48 7.34
N VAL A 180 -6.90 1.22 8.18
CA VAL A 180 -8.00 2.10 7.77
C VAL A 180 -7.47 3.51 7.53
N GLU A 181 -6.63 3.98 8.47
CA GLU A 181 -5.90 5.23 8.40
C GLU A 181 -4.69 5.18 9.33
N GLU A 182 -3.90 6.26 9.42
CA GLU A 182 -2.68 6.29 10.20
C GLU A 182 -2.92 6.06 11.71
N GLY A 183 -2.53 4.88 12.20
CA GLY A 183 -2.72 4.44 13.57
C GLY A 183 -4.07 3.77 13.86
N ILE A 184 -4.91 3.56 12.84
CA ILE A 184 -6.20 2.87 13.00
C ILE A 184 -6.25 1.60 12.16
N TYR A 185 -6.50 0.48 12.84
CA TYR A 185 -6.53 -0.84 12.24
C TYR A 185 -7.89 -1.50 12.40
N LYS A 186 -8.33 -2.15 11.33
CA LYS A 186 -9.45 -3.07 11.31
C LYS A 186 -8.91 -4.49 11.42
N ILE A 187 -9.38 -5.23 12.42
CA ILE A 187 -9.00 -6.64 12.64
C ILE A 187 -10.26 -7.48 12.48
N GLU A 188 -10.27 -8.34 11.47
CA GLU A 188 -11.30 -9.36 11.29
C GLU A 188 -10.74 -10.69 11.77
N MET A 189 -11.37 -11.29 12.76
CA MET A 189 -11.01 -12.63 13.20
C MET A 189 -12.10 -13.62 12.82
N GLY A 190 -11.67 -14.71 12.20
CA GLY A 190 -12.50 -15.87 11.96
C GLY A 190 -11.94 -17.12 12.61
N SER A 191 -12.70 -18.19 12.49
CA SER A 191 -12.25 -19.55 12.78
C SER A 191 -12.60 -20.46 11.61
N PHE A 192 -11.81 -21.52 11.43
CA PHE A 192 -12.15 -22.62 10.52
C PHE A 192 -11.90 -23.96 11.22
N ASP A 193 -12.60 -24.99 10.76
CA ASP A 193 -12.44 -26.35 11.23
C ASP A 193 -11.23 -26.99 10.54
N ALA A 194 -10.24 -27.45 11.29
CA ALA A 194 -9.07 -28.09 10.69
C ALA A 194 -9.38 -29.43 10.01
N GLU A 195 -10.39 -30.16 10.48
CA GLU A 195 -10.77 -31.44 9.88
C GLU A 195 -11.54 -31.23 8.56
N ASN A 196 -12.17 -30.06 8.40
CA ASN A 196 -12.88 -29.68 7.20
C ASN A 196 -12.72 -28.18 6.90
N PRO A 197 -11.55 -27.73 6.40
CA PRO A 197 -11.25 -26.31 6.23
C PRO A 197 -12.09 -25.67 5.11
N VAL A 198 -12.57 -26.48 4.17
CA VAL A 198 -13.34 -26.01 3.02
C VAL A 198 -14.76 -25.65 3.47
N ASN A 199 -15.12 -24.38 3.35
CA ASN A 199 -16.43 -23.80 3.70
C ASN A 199 -16.77 -23.72 5.20
N THR A 200 -15.82 -23.93 6.11
CA THR A 200 -16.05 -23.76 7.56
C THR A 200 -15.57 -22.42 8.11
N HIS A 201 -15.01 -21.56 7.24
CA HIS A 201 -14.60 -20.23 7.65
C HIS A 201 -15.79 -19.42 8.16
N LYS A 202 -15.76 -19.10 9.44
CA LYS A 202 -16.76 -18.28 10.11
C LYS A 202 -16.09 -17.01 10.63
N LYS A 203 -16.58 -15.84 10.21
CA LYS A 203 -16.19 -14.58 10.84
C LYS A 203 -16.78 -14.54 12.24
N GLU A 204 -15.96 -14.25 13.22
CA GLU A 204 -16.31 -14.32 14.64
C GLU A 204 -16.26 -12.94 15.28
N PHE A 205 -15.24 -12.14 14.93
CA PHE A 205 -15.04 -10.82 15.50
C PHE A 205 -14.67 -9.79 14.44
N LEU A 206 -15.10 -8.58 14.72
CA LEU A 206 -14.63 -7.37 14.05
C LEU A 206 -14.14 -6.39 15.11
N GLY A 207 -12.88 -5.99 15.00
CA GLY A 207 -12.22 -4.98 15.83
C GLY A 207 -11.88 -3.74 15.02
N ILE A 208 -12.09 -2.56 15.60
CA ILE A 208 -11.48 -1.29 15.19
C ILE A 208 -10.62 -0.81 16.35
N ILE A 209 -9.33 -0.63 16.08
CA ILE A 209 -8.32 -0.31 17.08
C ILE A 209 -7.62 0.98 16.68
N ASP A 210 -7.71 2.00 17.53
CA ASP A 210 -6.89 3.21 17.43
C ASP A 210 -5.73 3.09 18.42
N ILE A 211 -4.51 2.97 17.92
CA ILE A 211 -3.32 2.78 18.77
C ILE A 211 -2.90 4.07 19.49
N LYS A 212 -3.25 5.25 18.95
CA LYS A 212 -2.87 6.55 19.51
C LYS A 212 -3.70 6.86 20.74
N THR A 213 -5.01 6.66 20.63
CA THR A 213 -5.96 6.89 21.74
C THR A 213 -6.13 5.66 22.63
N LYS A 214 -5.71 4.48 22.15
CA LYS A 214 -5.97 3.16 22.73
C LYS A 214 -7.46 2.81 22.79
N GLU A 215 -8.29 3.49 22.01
CA GLU A 215 -9.69 3.16 21.88
C GLU A 215 -9.85 1.84 21.11
N THR A 216 -10.68 0.96 21.65
CA THR A 216 -10.93 -0.37 21.07
C THR A 216 -12.43 -0.60 20.96
N THR A 217 -12.89 -0.92 19.76
CA THR A 217 -14.26 -1.39 19.52
C THR A 217 -14.18 -2.79 18.98
N VAL A 218 -14.57 -3.78 19.78
CA VAL A 218 -14.63 -5.19 19.37
C VAL A 218 -16.07 -5.67 19.46
N GLN A 219 -16.58 -6.20 18.35
CA GLN A 219 -17.91 -6.78 18.28
C GLN A 219 -17.85 -8.23 17.79
N LYS A 220 -18.74 -9.06 18.32
CA LYS A 220 -18.98 -10.41 17.81
C LYS A 220 -19.89 -10.34 16.59
N LEU A 221 -19.59 -11.15 15.57
CA LEU A 221 -20.34 -11.23 14.31
C LEU A 221 -21.32 -12.41 14.29
#